data_AF-A0A6A3DTY0-F1
#
_entry.id   AF-A0A6A3DTY0-F1
#
_cell.length_a   1.000
_cell.length_b   1.000
_cell.length_c   1.000
_cell.angle_alpha   90.00
_cell.angle_beta   90.00
_cell.angle_gamma   90.00
#
_symmetry.space_group_name_H-M   'P 1'
#
loop_
_entity.id
_entity.type
_entity.pdbx_description
1 polymer ?
#
loop_
_entity_poly.entity_id
_entity_poly.type
_entity_poly.pdbx_seq_one_letter_code
_entity_poly.pdbx_strand_id
1 'polypeptide(L)'
;MGRTTSRENRPEKHSGVPVAVLRSLPKQGSLELCIKYLSKTGCTGNGNPGKCFSSKRAHFRPKKLPANVKEYIEKTYGGLAPDFAGL
;
A
#
# COMPACT_ATOMS: atom_id res chain seq x y z
N MET A 1 -21.75 19.74 -15.39
CA MET A 1 -21.90 18.27 -15.29
C MET A 1 -20.62 17.68 -14.71
N GLY A 2 -20.69 16.85 -13.66
CA GLY A 2 -19.64 15.84 -13.39
C GLY A 2 -18.62 16.06 -12.25
N ARG A 3 -19.07 15.93 -11.00
CA ARG A 3 -18.40 15.33 -9.82
C ARG A 3 -17.01 15.85 -9.39
N THR A 4 -17.06 16.61 -8.30
CA THR A 4 -16.00 16.75 -7.30
C THR A 4 -15.36 15.40 -6.92
N THR A 5 -14.04 15.29 -7.01
CA THR A 5 -13.28 14.37 -6.15
C THR A 5 -12.22 15.16 -5.40
N SER A 6 -12.69 15.81 -4.34
CA SER A 6 -11.87 16.14 -3.18
C SER A 6 -11.14 14.87 -2.73
N ARG A 7 -9.85 14.77 -3.05
CA ARG A 7 -8.88 13.88 -2.39
C ARG A 7 -7.54 14.59 -2.17
N GLU A 8 -7.57 15.92 -2.07
CA GLU A 8 -6.43 16.76 -1.64
C GLU A 8 -6.35 16.87 -0.10
N ASN A 9 -6.87 15.86 0.61
CA ASN A 9 -6.65 15.73 2.05
C ASN A 9 -6.08 14.35 2.32
N ARG A 10 -4.80 14.19 2.00
CA ARG A 10 -4.03 13.12 2.59
C ARG A 10 -2.91 13.78 3.38
N PRO A 11 -2.87 13.62 4.72
CA PRO A 11 -1.76 14.13 5.51
C PRO A 11 -0.45 13.58 4.93
N GLU A 12 0.32 14.46 4.30
CA GLU A 12 1.69 14.27 3.81
C GLU A 12 2.65 14.19 5.01
N LYS A 13 2.38 13.31 5.99
CA LYS A 13 3.26 13.15 7.16
C LYS A 13 3.20 11.75 7.72
N HIS A 14 3.88 10.78 7.11
CA HIS A 14 4.48 9.70 7.90
C HIS A 14 5.83 9.36 7.27
N SER A 15 6.89 9.69 8.01
CA SER A 15 8.30 9.39 7.74
C SER A 15 8.48 8.04 7.06
N GLY A 16 9.36 8.02 6.06
CA GLY A 16 9.59 6.89 5.16
C GLY A 16 9.48 5.53 5.83
N VAL A 17 8.74 4.63 5.18
CA VAL A 17 8.57 3.24 5.63
C VAL A 17 9.94 2.68 6.04
N PRO A 18 10.08 2.10 7.25
CA PRO A 18 11.35 1.58 7.70
C PRO A 18 11.89 0.53 6.72
N VAL A 19 13.20 0.58 6.47
CA VAL A 19 13.88 -0.28 5.48
C VAL A 19 13.64 -1.76 5.77
N ALA A 20 13.52 -2.15 7.04
CA ALA A 20 13.20 -3.53 7.43
C ALA A 20 11.83 -3.98 6.92
N VAL A 21 10.82 -3.12 7.01
CA VAL A 21 9.48 -3.37 6.47
C VAL A 21 9.53 -3.41 4.95
N LEU A 22 10.22 -2.44 4.31
CA LEU A 22 10.38 -2.42 2.85
C LEU A 22 11.06 -3.69 2.30
N ARG A 23 12.12 -4.16 2.95
CA ARG A 23 12.82 -5.41 2.56
C ARG A 23 11.98 -6.66 2.76
N SER A 24 11.07 -6.62 3.73
CA SER A 24 10.14 -7.71 4.01
C SER A 24 8.93 -7.70 3.08
N LEU A 25 8.74 -6.63 2.30
CA LEU A 25 7.64 -6.59 1.35
C LEU A 25 7.83 -7.63 0.25
N PRO A 26 6.75 -8.33 -0.11
CA PRO A 26 6.72 -9.13 -1.32
C PRO A 26 7.13 -8.30 -2.53
N LYS A 27 7.91 -8.92 -3.43
CA LYS A 27 8.33 -8.34 -4.70
C LYS A 27 7.82 -9.19 -5.84
N GLN A 28 7.34 -8.55 -6.90
CA GLN A 28 6.95 -9.19 -8.14
C GLN A 28 7.94 -8.74 -9.23
N GLY A 29 8.95 -9.57 -9.49
CA GLY A 29 10.09 -9.20 -10.33
C GLY A 29 10.86 -8.03 -9.71
N SER A 30 10.98 -6.92 -10.44
CA SER A 30 11.67 -5.71 -10.00
C SER A 30 10.79 -4.72 -9.22
N LEU A 31 9.50 -5.04 -9.02
CA LEU A 31 8.53 -4.15 -8.39
C LEU A 31 8.22 -4.59 -6.96
N GLU A 32 8.28 -3.65 -6.03
CA GLU A 32 7.94 -3.88 -4.63
C GLU A 32 6.44 -3.67 -4.40
N LEU A 33 5.84 -4.43 -3.49
CA LEU A 33 4.43 -4.27 -3.18
C LEU A 33 4.16 -2.90 -2.55
N CYS A 34 3.11 -2.22 -3.01
CA CYS A 34 2.71 -0.97 -2.39
C CYS A 34 2.08 -1.20 -1.00
N ILE A 35 2.74 -0.74 0.06
CA ILE A 35 2.18 -0.78 1.44
C ILE A 35 0.82 -0.09 1.52
N LYS A 36 0.70 1.05 0.84
CA LYS A 36 -0.53 1.85 0.83
C LYS A 36 -1.69 1.07 0.19
N TYR A 37 -1.40 0.17 -0.75
CA TYR A 37 -2.37 -0.75 -1.35
C TYR A 37 -2.81 -1.86 -0.38
N LEU A 38 -1.88 -2.36 0.45
CA LEU A 38 -2.19 -3.34 1.50
C LEU A 38 -3.02 -2.74 2.65
N SER A 39 -2.91 -1.45 2.90
CA SER A 39 -3.62 -0.78 3.98
C SER A 39 -5.10 -0.50 3.67
N LYS A 40 -5.93 -0.31 4.70
CA LYS A 40 -7.34 0.13 4.55
C LYS A 40 -7.51 1.41 3.74
N THR A 41 -6.53 2.31 3.78
CA THR A 41 -6.53 3.53 2.98
C THR A 41 -6.62 3.24 1.47
N GLY A 42 -6.09 2.09 1.06
CA GLY A 42 -5.95 1.72 -0.34
C GLY A 42 -4.96 2.62 -1.08
N CYS A 43 -4.56 2.16 -2.26
CA CYS A 43 -3.81 2.95 -3.21
C CYS A 43 -4.56 2.92 -4.54
N THR A 44 -5.07 4.08 -4.95
CA THR A 44 -5.76 4.26 -6.23
C THR A 44 -4.81 4.27 -7.42
N GLY A 45 -3.50 4.36 -7.16
CA GLY A 45 -2.50 4.34 -8.22
C GLY A 45 -2.61 5.51 -9.18
N ASN A 46 -1.95 5.41 -10.32
CA ASN A 46 -2.02 6.44 -11.38
C ASN A 46 -3.29 6.34 -12.23
N GLY A 47 -4.45 6.12 -11.61
CA GLY A 47 -5.73 5.90 -12.29
C GLY A 47 -5.85 4.57 -13.04
N ASN A 48 -4.86 3.68 -12.91
CA ASN A 48 -4.84 2.37 -13.55
C ASN A 48 -4.89 1.25 -12.50
N PRO A 49 -5.80 0.27 -12.64
CA PRO A 49 -5.83 -0.88 -11.74
C PRO A 49 -4.50 -1.65 -11.84
N GLY A 50 -3.94 -2.06 -10.70
CA GLY A 50 -2.67 -2.78 -10.65
C GLY A 50 -1.40 -1.92 -10.62
N LYS A 51 -1.48 -0.62 -10.93
CA LYS A 51 -0.29 0.27 -10.98
C LYS A 51 -0.24 1.20 -9.79
N CYS A 52 0.91 1.27 -9.12
CA CYS A 52 1.16 2.31 -8.13
C CYS A 52 1.51 3.64 -8.81
N PHE A 53 1.43 4.75 -8.07
CA PHE A 53 1.99 6.03 -8.51
C PHE A 53 3.51 6.00 -8.74
N SER A 54 4.21 5.08 -8.06
CA SER A 54 5.65 4.92 -8.19
C SER A 54 5.97 3.80 -9.15
N SER A 55 6.82 4.05 -10.15
CA SER A 55 7.25 3.06 -11.15
C SER A 55 8.00 1.86 -10.57
N LYS A 56 8.45 1.95 -9.31
CA LYS A 56 9.12 0.86 -8.57
C LYS A 56 8.17 0.03 -7.72
N ARG A 57 6.88 0.38 -7.68
CA ARG A 57 5.87 -0.29 -6.85
C ARG A 57 4.72 -0.84 -7.68
N ALA A 58 4.24 -2.01 -7.30
CA ALA A 58 3.10 -2.66 -7.94
C ALA A 58 1.97 -2.90 -6.94
N HIS A 59 0.74 -2.98 -7.45
CA HIS A 59 -0.40 -3.47 -6.70
C HIS A 59 -0.63 -4.92 -7.12
N PHE A 60 -0.36 -5.85 -6.22
CA PHE A 60 -0.66 -7.25 -6.43
C PHE A 60 -0.98 -7.88 -5.09
N ARG A 61 -1.69 -9.01 -5.12
CA ARG A 61 -2.00 -9.76 -3.92
C ARG A 61 -0.85 -10.72 -3.61
N PRO A 62 -0.08 -10.51 -2.54
CA PRO A 62 0.96 -11.45 -2.20
C PRO A 62 0.35 -12.74 -1.64
N LYS A 63 1.05 -13.86 -1.81
CA LYS A 63 0.64 -15.15 -1.22
C LYS A 63 0.93 -15.24 0.28
N LYS A 64 1.92 -14.48 0.76
CA LYS A 64 2.36 -14.43 2.15
C LYS A 64 2.71 -12.99 2.48
N LEU A 65 2.25 -12.50 3.63
CA LEU A 65 2.65 -11.20 4.17
C LEU A 65 3.30 -11.44 5.53
N PRO A 66 4.55 -11.00 5.75
CA PRO A 66 5.20 -11.22 7.03
C PRO A 66 4.59 -10.32 8.12
N ALA A 67 4.58 -10.83 9.35
CA ALA A 67 3.91 -10.19 10.49
C ALA A 67 4.41 -8.76 10.77
N ASN A 68 5.72 -8.51 10.58
CA ASN A 68 6.30 -7.19 10.75
C ASN A 68 5.70 -6.12 9.82
N VAL A 69 5.31 -6.50 8.60
CA VAL A 69 4.64 -5.59 7.66
C VAL A 69 3.19 -5.37 8.08
N LYS A 70 2.51 -6.43 8.53
CA LYS A 70 1.14 -6.38 9.05
C LYS A 70 1.03 -5.44 10.26
N GLU A 71 1.86 -5.63 11.27
CA GLU A 71 1.90 -4.77 12.46
C GLU A 71 2.20 -3.31 12.11
N TYR A 72 3.13 -3.06 11.19
CA TYR A 72 3.43 -1.70 10.74
C TYR A 72 2.23 -1.05 10.03
N ILE A 73 1.52 -1.81 9.19
CA ILE A 73 0.33 -1.35 8.50
C ILE A 73 -0.80 -1.06 9.49
N GLU A 74 -1.01 -1.93 10.47
CA GLU A 74 -2.01 -1.74 11.52
C GLU A 74 -1.73 -0.49 12.35
N LYS A 75 -0.48 -0.32 12.80
CA LYS A 75 -0.06 0.80 13.64
C LYS A 75 -0.04 2.14 12.89
N THR A 76 0.36 2.13 11.61
CA THR A 76 0.60 3.38 10.85
C THR A 76 -0.58 3.77 9.96
N TYR A 77 -1.32 2.79 9.43
CA TYR A 77 -2.39 3.01 8.46
C TYR A 77 -3.77 2.54 8.94
N GLY A 78 -3.89 2.10 10.20
CA GLY A 78 -5.17 1.74 10.82
C GLY A 78 -5.73 0.38 10.38
N GLY A 79 -4.89 -0.46 9.77
CA GLY A 79 -5.21 -1.84 9.44
C GLY A 79 -4.93 -2.23 7.99
N LEU A 80 -4.94 -3.54 7.76
CA LEU A 80 -4.94 -4.14 6.43
C LEU A 80 -6.30 -3.93 5.74
N ALA A 81 -6.27 -3.79 4.42
CA ALA A 81 -7.47 -3.81 3.61
C ALA A 81 -8.17 -5.19 3.76
N PRO A 82 -9.50 -5.24 3.63
CA PRO A 82 -10.26 -6.49 3.78
C PRO A 82 -9.79 -7.57 2.81
N ASP A 83 -9.32 -7.19 1.62
CA ASP A 83 -8.75 -8.13 0.65
C ASP A 83 -7.53 -8.88 1.22
N PHE A 84 -6.75 -8.25 2.09
CA PHE A 84 -5.53 -8.82 2.67
C PHE A 84 -5.69 -9.26 4.13
N ALA A 85 -6.89 -9.18 4.71
CA ALA A 85 -7.12 -9.52 6.11
C ALA A 85 -6.86 -11.02 6.42
N GLY A 86 -7.01 -11.89 5.43
CA GLY A 86 -6.76 -13.34 5.52
C GLY A 86 -5.35 -13.79 5.14
N LEU A 87 -4.40 -12.85 4.97
CA LEU A 87 -2.98 -13.13 4.81
C LEU A 87 -2.26 -13.12 6.16
#